data_AF-A0A9W8IQX3-F1
#
_entry.id   AF-A0A9W8IQX3-F1
#
_cell.length_a   1.000
_cell.length_b   1.000
_cell.length_c   1.000
_cell.angle_alpha   90.00
_cell.angle_beta   90.00
_cell.angle_gamma   90.00
#
_symmetry.space_group_name_H-M   'P 1'
#
loop_
_entity.id
_entity.type
_entity.pdbx_description
1 polymer ?
#
loop_
_entity_poly.entity_id
_entity_poly.type
_entity_poly.pdbx_seq_one_letter_code
_entity_poly.pdbx_strand_id
1 'polypeptide(L)'
;MLTRALRYPSCSIDVLEAFRLLVKRNKESFPETDLQDDGTPLEATPEKEEKDAKRRLFDLPRRLFRNLDKRPKWTDNDAPLPYLRHLFDTFKDDDDVGLRPDANANQGYALTKAVHIRFIPLVRFLLEHGASPEPKDCLAIIVAIRQKNLALVKMLIERQESPSGPSSSKKRRRLEDRVKPDVKMLKEAVRCKARDITEYLYHEKGVVPDMTTLQMMM
;
A
#
# COMPACT_ATOMS: atom_id res chain seq x y z
N MET A 1 -0.67 10.48 -18.26
CA MET A 1 0.69 10.64 -18.83
C MET A 1 1.81 10.35 -17.82
N LEU A 2 1.67 10.77 -16.56
CA LEU A 2 2.67 10.57 -15.50
C LEU A 2 3.10 9.11 -15.30
N THR A 3 2.15 8.17 -15.33
CA THR A 3 2.43 6.72 -15.26
C THR A 3 3.38 6.23 -16.36
N ARG A 4 3.38 6.85 -17.54
CA ARG A 4 4.29 6.50 -18.63
C ARG A 4 5.68 7.10 -18.41
N ALA A 5 5.76 8.36 -17.99
CA ALA A 5 7.04 9.02 -17.66
C ALA A 5 7.79 8.28 -16.55
N LEU A 6 7.07 7.90 -15.49
CA LEU A 6 7.64 7.18 -14.34
C LEU A 6 8.15 5.77 -14.72
N ARG A 7 7.69 5.15 -15.81
CA ARG A 7 8.22 3.86 -16.29
C ARG A 7 9.66 3.96 -16.82
N TYR A 8 10.12 5.15 -17.21
CA TYR A 8 11.47 5.31 -17.76
C TYR A 8 12.51 5.51 -16.65
N PRO A 9 13.68 4.84 -16.74
CA PRO A 9 14.77 5.00 -15.78
C PRO A 9 15.23 6.45 -15.58
N SER A 10 15.09 7.30 -16.60
CA SER A 10 15.49 8.70 -16.64
C SER A 10 14.62 9.64 -15.80
N CYS A 11 13.50 9.18 -15.25
CA CYS A 11 12.65 10.03 -14.42
C CYS A 11 13.28 10.21 -13.03
N SER A 12 14.21 11.17 -12.92
CA SER A 12 14.76 11.71 -11.67
C SER A 12 13.76 12.64 -10.98
N ILE A 13 14.14 13.16 -9.80
CA ILE A 13 13.36 14.17 -9.08
C ILE A 13 13.17 15.42 -9.96
N ASP A 14 14.23 15.90 -10.61
CA ASP A 14 14.17 17.10 -11.46
C ASP A 14 13.25 16.90 -12.66
N VAL A 15 13.30 15.71 -13.27
CA VAL A 15 12.42 15.35 -14.39
C VAL A 15 10.98 15.29 -13.93
N LEU A 16 10.71 14.75 -12.73
CA LEU A 16 9.37 14.71 -12.15
C LEU A 16 8.81 16.13 -11.92
N GLU A 17 9.62 17.03 -11.39
CA GLU A 17 9.24 18.43 -11.16
C GLU A 17 8.97 19.17 -12.48
N ALA A 18 9.82 18.98 -13.48
CA ALA A 18 9.60 19.54 -14.82
C ALA A 18 8.29 19.00 -15.44
N PHE A 19 8.00 17.71 -15.29
CA PHE A 19 6.73 17.13 -15.72
C PHE A 19 5.54 17.71 -14.96
N ARG A 20 5.65 17.94 -13.65
CA ARG A 20 4.60 18.57 -12.83
C ARG A 20 4.28 19.97 -13.36
N LEU A 21 5.29 20.80 -13.63
CA LEU A 21 5.10 22.13 -14.20
C LEU A 21 4.42 22.08 -15.58
N LEU A 22 4.80 21.11 -16.41
CA LEU A 22 4.18 20.93 -17.73
C LEU A 22 2.70 20.53 -17.61
N VAL A 23 2.36 19.67 -16.66
CA VAL A 23 0.96 19.29 -16.39
C VAL A 23 0.14 20.48 -15.90
N LYS A 24 0.68 21.30 -14.98
CA LYS A 24 0.02 22.53 -14.49
C LYS A 24 -0.27 23.49 -15.65
N ARG A 25 0.75 23.79 -16.46
CA ARG A 25 0.62 24.68 -17.62
C ARG A 25 -0.41 24.20 -18.63
N ASN A 26 -0.46 22.90 -18.90
CA ASN A 26 -1.43 22.34 -19.83
C ASN A 26 -2.87 22.43 -19.30
N LYS A 27 -3.08 22.27 -17.99
CA LYS A 27 -4.40 22.41 -17.36
C LYS A 27 -4.89 23.86 -17.38
N GLU A 28 -4.00 24.82 -17.19
CA GLU A 28 -4.31 26.26 -17.32
C GLU A 28 -4.64 26.65 -18.77
N SER A 29 -3.98 26.02 -19.75
CA SER A 29 -4.19 26.31 -21.18
C SER A 29 -5.51 25.73 -21.72
N PHE A 30 -6.02 24.66 -21.10
CA PHE A 30 -7.26 24.00 -21.48
C PHE A 30 -8.02 23.61 -20.21
N PRO A 31 -8.76 24.55 -19.58
CA PRO A 31 -9.60 24.21 -18.45
C PRO A 31 -10.61 23.17 -18.90
N GLU A 32 -10.71 22.04 -18.19
CA GLU A 32 -11.78 21.06 -18.41
C GLU A 32 -13.11 21.79 -18.19
N THR A 33 -13.78 22.14 -19.28
CA THR A 33 -15.17 22.60 -19.21
C THR A 33 -16.03 21.38 -18.95
N ASP A 34 -16.42 21.19 -17.69
CA ASP A 34 -17.48 20.25 -17.32
C ASP A 34 -18.83 20.79 -17.84
N LEU A 35 -19.03 20.76 -19.16
CA LEU A 35 -20.30 21.04 -19.81
C LEU A 35 -20.75 19.79 -20.55
N GLN A 36 -21.95 19.28 -20.23
CA GLN A 36 -22.68 18.42 -21.14
C GLN A 36 -23.16 19.25 -22.33
N ASP A 37 -23.31 18.61 -23.49
CA ASP A 37 -23.80 19.21 -24.75
C ASP A 37 -25.24 19.76 -24.63
N ASP A 38 -25.94 19.49 -23.52
CA ASP A 38 -27.33 19.86 -23.24
C ASP A 38 -27.54 20.83 -22.05
N GLY A 39 -26.47 21.27 -21.38
CA GLY A 39 -26.54 22.30 -20.33
C GLY A 39 -27.16 21.86 -18.99
N THR A 40 -27.38 20.56 -18.76
CA THR A 40 -27.84 20.06 -17.45
C THR A 40 -26.69 19.78 -16.48
N PRO A 41 -26.86 20.05 -15.16
CA PRO A 41 -25.90 19.61 -14.14
C PRO A 41 -25.88 18.08 -14.04
N LEU A 42 -24.69 17.50 -14.21
CA LEU A 42 -24.46 16.06 -14.09
C LEU A 42 -24.76 15.58 -12.67
N GLU A 43 -25.82 14.78 -12.50
CA GLU A 43 -26.05 14.04 -11.25
C GLU A 43 -24.86 13.09 -10.98
N ALA A 44 -24.28 13.21 -9.78
CA ALA A 44 -23.14 12.42 -9.33
C ALA A 44 -23.58 10.98 -9.04
N THR A 45 -23.60 10.14 -10.07
CA THR A 45 -23.73 8.68 -9.87
C THR A 45 -22.46 8.12 -9.23
N PRO A 46 -22.56 7.16 -8.28
CA PRO A 46 -21.40 6.58 -7.59
C PRO A 46 -20.38 5.92 -8.54
N GLU A 47 -20.84 5.43 -9.69
CA GLU A 47 -19.97 4.85 -10.73
C GLU A 47 -19.10 5.90 -11.45
N LYS A 48 -19.57 7.15 -11.52
CA LYS A 48 -18.82 8.26 -12.11
C LYS A 48 -17.76 8.76 -11.13
N GLU A 49 -18.11 8.88 -9.85
CA GLU A 49 -17.16 9.25 -8.78
C GLU A 49 -16.02 8.23 -8.64
N GLU A 50 -16.29 6.92 -8.71
CA GLU A 50 -15.23 5.91 -8.64
C GLU A 50 -14.29 5.95 -9.87
N LYS A 51 -14.82 6.21 -11.06
CA LYS A 51 -14.03 6.39 -12.28
C LYS A 51 -13.17 7.65 -12.21
N ASP A 52 -13.71 8.75 -11.69
CA ASP A 52 -12.99 10.01 -11.53
C ASP A 52 -11.92 9.93 -10.44
N ALA A 53 -12.16 9.19 -9.36
CA ALA A 53 -11.16 8.88 -8.35
C ALA A 53 -9.99 8.03 -8.92
N LYS A 54 -10.28 7.08 -9.81
CA LYS A 54 -9.22 6.30 -10.50
C LYS A 54 -8.46 7.13 -11.54
N ARG A 55 -9.10 8.09 -12.21
CA ARG A 55 -8.42 9.02 -13.15
C ARG A 55 -7.38 9.91 -12.44
N ARG A 56 -7.61 10.16 -11.15
CA ARG A 56 -6.74 10.92 -10.25
C ARG A 56 -5.58 10.09 -9.68
N LEU A 57 -5.51 8.80 -9.97
CA LEU A 57 -4.43 7.93 -9.50
C LEU A 57 -3.43 7.62 -10.62
N PHE A 58 -2.15 7.56 -10.29
CA PHE A 58 -1.12 7.05 -11.20
C PHE A 58 -0.35 5.89 -10.59
N ASP A 59 -0.16 4.83 -11.38
CA ASP A 59 0.52 3.63 -10.90
C ASP A 59 1.99 3.88 -10.57
N LEU A 60 2.40 3.42 -9.38
CA LEU A 60 3.81 3.28 -9.05
C LEU A 60 4.47 2.22 -9.96
N PRO A 61 5.53 2.56 -10.72
CA PRO A 61 6.19 1.62 -11.61
C PRO A 61 6.90 0.50 -10.85
N ARG A 62 6.75 -0.73 -11.35
CA ARG A 62 7.44 -1.92 -10.80
C ARG A 62 8.97 -1.76 -10.74
N ARG A 63 9.57 -0.96 -11.64
CA ARG A 63 11.03 -0.76 -11.69
C ARG A 63 11.59 -0.21 -10.37
N LEU A 64 10.84 0.64 -9.67
CA LEU A 64 11.26 1.25 -8.40
C LEU A 64 11.52 0.19 -7.32
N PHE A 65 10.88 -0.97 -7.45
CA PHE A 65 10.96 -2.07 -6.50
C PHE A 65 11.68 -3.30 -7.06
N ARG A 66 12.02 -3.31 -8.36
CA ARG A 66 12.57 -4.50 -9.04
C ARG A 66 13.96 -4.87 -8.51
N ASN A 67 14.83 -3.88 -8.37
CA ASN A 67 16.24 -4.04 -8.01
C ASN A 67 16.50 -3.94 -6.51
N LEU A 68 15.55 -4.42 -5.70
CA LEU A 68 15.71 -4.49 -4.25
C LEU A 68 16.22 -5.89 -3.89
N ASP A 69 17.45 -5.93 -3.37
CA ASP A 69 18.16 -7.16 -2.99
C ASP A 69 18.02 -7.49 -1.50
N LYS A 70 18.19 -8.77 -1.16
CA LYS A 70 18.18 -9.18 0.26
C LYS A 70 19.48 -8.74 0.91
N ARG A 71 19.38 -7.98 1.99
CA ARG A 71 20.52 -7.51 2.78
C ARG A 71 20.16 -7.43 4.26
N PRO A 72 21.12 -7.39 5.19
CA PRO A 72 20.85 -7.64 6.60
C PRO A 72 20.03 -6.53 7.26
N LYS A 73 20.18 -5.27 6.83
CA LYS A 73 19.46 -4.14 7.41
C LYS A 73 19.08 -3.12 6.34
N TRP A 74 17.86 -2.62 6.45
CA TRP A 74 17.34 -1.49 5.69
C TRP A 74 17.06 -0.32 6.63
N THR A 75 17.24 0.90 6.13
CA THR A 75 17.05 2.16 6.82
C THR A 75 16.12 3.07 6.02
N ASP A 76 15.66 4.15 6.65
CA ASP A 76 14.78 5.14 6.03
C ASP A 76 15.42 5.93 4.89
N ASN A 77 16.75 5.93 4.78
CA ASN A 77 17.51 6.67 3.77
C ASN A 77 17.81 5.83 2.52
N ASP A 78 17.44 4.56 2.53
CA ASP A 78 17.78 3.65 1.45
C ASP A 78 16.79 3.73 0.29
N ALA A 79 17.31 3.60 -0.94
CA ALA A 79 16.46 3.53 -2.12
C ALA A 79 15.45 2.37 -1.98
N PRO A 80 14.16 2.58 -2.29
CA PRO A 80 13.60 3.73 -3.00
C PRO A 80 12.97 4.80 -2.09
N LEU A 81 13.13 4.74 -0.77
CA LEU A 81 12.35 5.56 0.17
C LEU A 81 12.50 7.07 0.01
N PRO A 82 13.71 7.66 -0.11
CA PRO A 82 13.84 9.11 -0.28
C PRO A 82 13.09 9.62 -1.52
N TYR A 83 13.21 8.89 -2.63
CA TYR A 83 12.50 9.21 -3.87
C TYR A 83 10.98 9.08 -3.71
N LEU A 84 10.51 8.03 -3.02
CA LEU A 84 9.09 7.84 -2.77
C LEU A 84 8.52 8.92 -1.83
N ARG A 85 9.25 9.34 -0.80
CA ARG A 85 8.83 10.44 0.06
C ARG A 85 8.66 11.72 -0.76
N HIS A 86 9.68 12.09 -1.55
CA HIS A 86 9.59 13.24 -2.43
C HIS A 86 8.40 13.14 -3.38
N LEU A 87 8.20 11.97 -4.01
CA LEU A 87 7.08 11.71 -4.91
C LEU A 87 5.73 11.91 -4.19
N PHE A 88 5.52 11.29 -3.03
CA PHE A 88 4.25 11.40 -2.31
C PHE A 88 4.01 12.81 -1.76
N ASP A 89 5.03 13.45 -1.18
CA ASP A 89 4.94 14.81 -0.65
C ASP A 89 4.66 15.84 -1.76
N THR A 90 5.30 15.69 -2.93
CA THR A 90 5.09 16.56 -4.11
C THR A 90 3.62 16.61 -4.56
N PHE A 91 2.90 15.50 -4.40
CA PHE A 91 1.51 15.34 -4.82
C PHE A 91 0.51 15.36 -3.65
N LYS A 92 0.97 15.59 -2.42
CA LYS A 92 0.13 15.61 -1.22
C LYS A 92 -0.69 16.90 -1.10
N ASP A 93 -0.05 18.03 -1.37
CA ASP A 93 -0.62 19.37 -1.15
C ASP A 93 -1.16 20.02 -2.45
N ASP A 94 -1.03 19.33 -3.59
CA ASP A 94 -1.34 19.86 -4.91
C ASP A 94 -2.77 19.49 -5.34
N ASP A 95 -3.77 20.03 -4.62
CA ASP A 95 -5.20 19.81 -4.91
C ASP A 95 -5.57 20.27 -6.34
N ASP A 96 -4.82 21.21 -6.92
CA ASP A 96 -5.01 21.71 -8.28
C ASP A 96 -4.74 20.66 -9.37
N VAL A 97 -3.80 19.74 -9.15
CA VAL A 97 -3.45 18.71 -10.15
C VAL A 97 -4.33 17.47 -9.95
N GLY A 98 -4.78 17.23 -8.71
CA GLY A 98 -5.65 16.12 -8.36
C GLY A 98 -5.03 14.74 -8.59
N LEU A 99 -3.75 14.64 -8.95
CA LEU A 99 -3.05 13.38 -9.16
C LEU A 99 -2.39 12.89 -7.87
N ARG A 100 -2.61 11.63 -7.51
CA ARG A 100 -1.96 10.97 -6.36
C ARG A 100 -1.30 9.66 -6.77
N PRO A 101 -0.15 9.28 -6.17
CA PRO A 101 0.47 7.99 -6.45
C PRO A 101 -0.38 6.85 -5.87
N ASP A 102 -0.62 5.80 -6.67
CA ASP A 102 -1.33 4.61 -6.20
C ASP A 102 -0.35 3.61 -5.55
N ALA A 103 -0.46 3.47 -4.23
CA ALA A 103 0.30 2.50 -3.43
C ALA A 103 -0.11 1.03 -3.69
N ASN A 104 -1.33 0.79 -4.20
CA ASN A 104 -1.87 -0.53 -4.53
C ASN A 104 -1.65 -0.93 -5.99
N ALA A 105 -0.98 -0.07 -6.76
CA ALA A 105 -0.64 -0.29 -8.15
C ALA A 105 -0.02 -1.69 -8.36
N ASN A 106 -0.28 -2.25 -9.54
CA ASN A 106 0.24 -3.57 -9.92
C ASN A 106 -0.18 -4.71 -8.97
N GLN A 107 -1.41 -4.65 -8.42
CA GLN A 107 -1.93 -5.66 -7.50
C GLN A 107 -1.08 -5.78 -6.22
N GLY A 108 -0.71 -4.64 -5.62
CA GLY A 108 0.07 -4.62 -4.38
C GLY A 108 1.52 -5.12 -4.53
N TYR A 109 2.10 -5.03 -5.74
CA TYR A 109 3.46 -5.51 -6.02
C TYR A 109 4.51 -4.84 -5.11
N ALA A 110 4.38 -3.53 -4.89
CA ALA A 110 5.28 -2.75 -4.05
C ALA A 110 5.35 -3.32 -2.62
N LEU A 111 4.20 -3.48 -1.97
CA LEU A 111 4.08 -4.01 -0.61
C LEU A 111 4.59 -5.45 -0.55
N THR A 112 4.16 -6.32 -1.48
CA THR A 112 4.61 -7.72 -1.52
C THR A 112 6.13 -7.83 -1.65
N LYS A 113 6.75 -7.02 -2.52
CA LYS A 113 8.20 -7.01 -2.71
C LYS A 113 8.92 -6.50 -1.47
N ALA A 114 8.43 -5.43 -0.83
CA ALA A 114 8.98 -4.87 0.40
C ALA A 114 8.97 -5.90 1.56
N VAL A 115 7.87 -6.64 1.72
CA VAL A 115 7.76 -7.76 2.67
C VAL A 115 8.75 -8.86 2.31
N HIS A 116 8.85 -9.25 1.03
CA HIS A 116 9.72 -10.33 0.58
C HIS A 116 11.20 -10.10 0.95
N ILE A 117 11.66 -8.85 0.91
CA ILE A 117 13.04 -8.46 1.24
C ILE A 117 13.22 -7.97 2.69
N ARG A 118 12.14 -7.96 3.50
CA ARG A 118 12.12 -7.45 4.89
C ARG A 118 12.55 -5.98 5.01
N PHE A 119 12.17 -5.16 4.04
CA PHE A 119 12.42 -3.71 4.09
C PHE A 119 11.34 -3.05 4.97
N ILE A 120 11.51 -3.17 6.29
CA ILE A 120 10.50 -2.73 7.26
C ILE A 120 10.13 -1.25 7.12
N PRO A 121 11.09 -0.30 6.99
CA PRO A 121 10.74 1.10 6.73
C PRO A 121 9.85 1.30 5.49
N LEU A 122 10.12 0.58 4.39
CA LEU A 122 9.31 0.65 3.18
C LEU A 122 7.91 0.06 3.37
N VAL A 123 7.78 -1.04 4.11
CA VAL A 123 6.48 -1.63 4.46
C VAL A 123 5.64 -0.62 5.23
N ARG A 124 6.21 0.01 6.27
CA ARG A 124 5.50 1.04 7.05
C ARG A 124 5.07 2.22 6.19
N PHE A 125 5.99 2.77 5.40
CA PHE A 125 5.71 3.88 4.49
C PHE A 125 4.55 3.57 3.54
N LEU A 126 4.55 2.39 2.90
CA LEU A 126 3.47 2.00 1.99
C LEU A 126 2.12 1.86 2.72
N LEU A 127 2.10 1.25 3.90
CA LEU A 127 0.88 1.10 4.71
C LEU A 127 0.33 2.45 5.21
N GLU A 128 1.20 3.40 5.54
CA GLU A 128 0.83 4.77 5.92
C GLU A 128 0.20 5.53 4.74
N HIS A 129 0.63 5.23 3.51
CA HIS A 129 0.11 5.82 2.28
C HIS A 129 -1.00 4.98 1.62
N GLY A 130 -1.68 4.12 2.39
CA GLY A 130 -2.90 3.43 1.94
C GLY A 130 -2.69 2.13 1.16
N ALA A 131 -1.48 1.53 1.19
CA ALA A 131 -1.31 0.19 0.66
C ALA A 131 -2.14 -0.82 1.47
N SER A 132 -2.97 -1.59 0.77
CA SER A 132 -3.72 -2.72 1.32
C SER A 132 -2.88 -4.00 1.22
N PRO A 133 -2.88 -4.87 2.25
CA PRO A 133 -2.25 -6.19 2.17
C PRO A 133 -3.09 -7.23 1.41
N GLU A 134 -4.36 -6.93 1.11
CA GLU A 134 -5.33 -7.85 0.51
C GLU A 134 -5.07 -8.27 -0.96
N PRO A 135 -4.47 -7.42 -1.83
CA PRO A 135 -4.29 -7.75 -3.23
C PRO A 135 -3.59 -9.10 -3.43
N LYS A 136 -4.03 -9.82 -4.48
CA LYS A 136 -3.52 -11.14 -4.85
C LYS A 136 -3.63 -12.15 -3.70
N ASP A 137 -4.84 -12.31 -3.16
CA ASP A 137 -5.15 -13.27 -2.09
C ASP A 137 -4.27 -13.10 -0.84
N CYS A 138 -4.07 -11.86 -0.41
CA CYS A 138 -3.22 -11.53 0.73
C CYS A 138 -1.76 -12.02 0.60
N LEU A 139 -1.20 -12.05 -0.61
CA LEU A 139 0.14 -12.61 -0.87
C LEU A 139 1.22 -11.99 0.02
N ALA A 140 1.14 -10.70 0.33
CA ALA A 140 2.06 -10.04 1.24
C ALA A 140 2.08 -10.71 2.63
N ILE A 141 0.91 -11.02 3.18
CA ILE A 141 0.78 -11.71 4.48
C ILE A 141 1.33 -13.13 4.37
N ILE A 142 0.95 -13.87 3.32
CA ILE A 142 1.43 -15.24 3.08
C ILE A 142 2.97 -15.30 2.99
N VAL A 143 3.60 -14.32 2.33
CA VAL A 143 5.06 -14.21 2.28
C VAL A 143 5.65 -13.97 3.68
N ALA A 144 5.05 -13.12 4.51
CA ALA A 144 5.50 -12.87 5.88
C ALA A 144 5.39 -14.14 6.75
N ILE A 145 4.32 -14.92 6.59
CA ILE A 145 4.10 -16.21 7.27
C ILE A 145 5.20 -17.21 6.89
N ARG A 146 5.48 -17.35 5.58
CA ARG A 146 6.56 -18.23 5.09
C ARG A 146 7.93 -17.85 5.61
N GLN A 147 8.15 -16.56 5.86
CA GLN A 147 9.36 -16.05 6.49
C GLN A 147 9.41 -16.24 8.01
N LYS A 148 8.34 -16.75 8.63
CA LYS A 148 8.18 -16.92 10.08
C LYS A 148 8.42 -15.63 10.86
N ASN A 149 7.93 -14.51 10.32
CA ASN A 149 8.12 -13.21 10.94
C ASN A 149 6.79 -12.71 11.52
N LEU A 150 6.54 -13.03 12.78
CA LEU A 150 5.33 -12.60 13.49
C LEU A 150 5.18 -11.08 13.52
N ALA A 151 6.25 -10.33 13.76
CA ALA A 151 6.20 -8.87 13.80
C ALA A 151 5.73 -8.26 12.48
N LEU A 152 6.19 -8.83 11.35
CA LEU A 152 5.76 -8.40 10.02
C LEU A 152 4.31 -8.80 9.73
N VAL A 153 3.86 -9.97 10.19
CA VAL A 153 2.45 -10.39 10.08
C VAL A 153 1.54 -9.45 10.89
N LYS A 154 1.88 -9.16 12.15
CA LYS A 154 1.14 -8.19 12.98
C LYS A 154 1.10 -6.81 12.33
N MET A 155 2.21 -6.34 11.75
CA MET A 155 2.26 -5.05 11.05
C MET A 155 1.30 -4.98 9.84
N LEU A 156 1.12 -6.07 9.10
CA LEU A 156 0.24 -6.11 7.94
C LEU A 156 -1.23 -6.25 8.34
N ILE A 157 -1.54 -7.06 9.36
CA ILE A 157 -2.92 -7.34 9.79
C ILE A 157 -3.46 -6.21 10.67
N GLU A 158 -2.69 -5.75 11.66
CA GLU A 158 -3.15 -4.76 12.63
C GLU A 158 -3.01 -3.36 12.07
N ARG A 159 -3.92 -2.46 12.45
CA ARG A 159 -3.79 -1.03 12.15
C ARG A 159 -2.86 -0.38 13.18
N GLN A 160 -1.78 0.25 12.72
CA GLN A 160 -0.89 1.00 13.60
C GLN A 160 -1.52 2.38 13.88
N GLU A 161 -1.56 2.79 15.15
CA GLU A 161 -1.88 4.17 15.53
C GLU A 161 -0.71 5.06 15.08
N SER A 162 -0.99 6.13 14.32
CA SER A 162 0.04 7.11 13.97
C SER A 162 0.56 7.77 15.25
N PRO A 163 1.88 7.89 15.46
CA PRO A 163 2.44 8.47 16.69
C PRO A 163 2.23 9.99 16.83
N SER A 164 1.38 10.61 16.00
CA SER A 164 1.14 12.07 15.96
C SER A 164 0.09 12.58 16.95
N GLY A 165 -0.37 11.76 17.90
CA GLY A 165 -1.23 12.20 19.01
C GLY A 165 -0.43 12.30 20.31
N PRO A 166 -0.55 13.39 21.09
CA PRO A 166 0.20 13.54 22.33
C PRO A 166 -0.14 12.38 23.26
N SER A 167 0.90 11.78 23.83
CA SER A 167 0.86 10.71 24.82
C SER A 167 -0.11 11.06 25.94
N SER A 168 -1.34 10.60 25.85
CA SER A 168 -2.25 10.52 26.98
C SER A 168 -2.73 9.09 27.05
N SER A 169 -2.47 8.49 28.20
CA SER A 169 -2.85 7.17 28.67
C SER A 169 -4.36 6.96 28.62
N LYS A 170 -4.92 6.87 27.41
CA LYS A 170 -6.33 6.55 27.17
C LYS A 170 -6.38 5.20 26.48
N LYS A 171 -7.13 4.28 27.09
CA LYS A 171 -7.39 2.90 26.64
C LYS A 171 -7.24 2.76 25.13
N ARG A 172 -6.26 1.96 24.69
CA ARG A 172 -6.04 1.53 23.30
C ARG A 172 -7.39 1.16 22.70
N ARG A 173 -8.03 2.07 21.97
CA ARG A 173 -9.23 1.74 21.20
C ARG A 173 -8.68 0.92 20.06
N ARG A 174 -8.75 -0.41 20.17
CA ARG A 174 -8.34 -1.33 19.11
C ARG A 174 -9.08 -0.89 17.84
N LEU A 175 -8.38 -0.19 16.95
CA LEU A 175 -8.88 0.02 15.60
C LEU A 175 -9.05 -1.36 14.98
N GLU A 176 -10.11 -1.53 14.20
CA GLU A 176 -10.31 -2.76 13.46
C GLU A 176 -9.08 -3.08 12.60
N ASP A 177 -8.83 -4.38 12.45
CA ASP A 177 -7.72 -4.87 11.65
C ASP A 177 -7.81 -4.36 10.21
N ARG A 178 -6.66 -4.12 9.59
CA ARG A 178 -6.56 -3.78 8.17
C ARG A 178 -7.11 -4.88 7.28
N VAL A 179 -6.95 -6.14 7.73
CA VAL A 179 -7.35 -7.35 7.01
C VAL A 179 -7.93 -8.33 8.00
N LYS A 180 -9.08 -8.91 7.66
CA LYS A 180 -9.66 -10.02 8.44
C LYS A 180 -8.85 -11.29 8.17
N PRO A 181 -8.21 -11.88 9.19
CA PRO A 181 -7.41 -13.09 8.99
C PRO A 181 -8.28 -14.27 8.55
N ASP A 182 -7.80 -15.05 7.59
CA ASP A 182 -8.53 -16.16 6.96
C ASP A 182 -7.92 -17.53 7.32
N VAL A 183 -8.72 -18.59 7.18
CA VAL A 183 -8.32 -19.98 7.41
C VAL A 183 -7.14 -20.38 6.52
N LYS A 184 -7.06 -19.82 5.30
CA LYS A 184 -5.90 -20.00 4.41
C LYS A 184 -4.58 -19.54 5.06
N MET A 185 -4.60 -18.41 5.77
CA MET A 185 -3.43 -17.89 6.47
C MET A 185 -3.02 -18.81 7.63
N LEU A 186 -4.00 -19.30 8.39
CA LEU A 186 -3.77 -20.22 9.49
C LEU A 186 -3.18 -21.55 9.00
N LYS A 187 -3.75 -22.12 7.93
CA LYS A 187 -3.25 -23.34 7.29
C LYS A 187 -1.82 -23.18 6.78
N GLU A 188 -1.50 -22.03 6.18
CA GLU A 188 -0.13 -21.74 5.75
C GLU A 188 0.84 -21.65 6.95
N ALA A 189 0.43 -21.02 8.05
CA ALA A 189 1.25 -20.89 9.26
C ALA A 189 1.57 -22.25 9.88
N VAL A 190 0.57 -23.15 9.97
CA VAL A 190 0.75 -24.52 10.43
C VAL A 190 1.69 -25.29 9.50
N ARG A 191 1.49 -25.22 8.19
CA ARG A 191 2.36 -25.88 7.20
C ARG A 191 3.80 -25.40 7.30
N CYS A 192 4.01 -24.10 7.54
CA CYS A 192 5.34 -23.53 7.75
C CYS A 192 5.95 -23.87 9.12
N LYS A 193 5.20 -24.49 10.05
CA LYS A 193 5.60 -24.72 11.45
C LYS A 193 5.93 -23.40 12.17
N ALA A 194 5.17 -22.34 11.89
CA ALA A 194 5.28 -21.05 12.56
C ALA A 194 4.32 -21.02 13.76
N ARG A 195 4.76 -21.56 14.90
CA ARG A 195 3.91 -21.76 16.09
C ARG A 195 3.40 -20.43 16.66
N ASP A 196 4.27 -19.45 16.75
CA ASP A 196 3.99 -18.08 17.18
C ASP A 196 2.91 -17.40 16.33
N ILE A 197 2.99 -17.55 15.00
CA ILE A 197 1.99 -17.02 14.07
C ILE A 197 0.67 -17.79 14.16
N THR A 198 0.76 -19.12 14.32
CA THR A 198 -0.42 -19.98 14.46
C THR A 198 -1.20 -19.62 15.72
N GLU A 199 -0.50 -19.46 16.85
CA GLU A 199 -1.06 -19.05 18.13
C GLU A 199 -1.71 -17.67 18.04
N TYR A 200 -1.05 -16.72 17.40
CA TYR A 200 -1.60 -15.39 17.13
C TYR A 200 -2.92 -15.46 16.32
N LEU A 201 -2.93 -16.20 15.21
CA LEU A 201 -4.11 -16.29 14.35
C LEU A 201 -5.26 -17.04 15.02
N TYR A 202 -4.97 -18.10 15.77
CA TYR A 202 -5.99 -18.93 16.41
C TYR A 202 -6.51 -18.30 17.71
N HIS A 203 -5.64 -17.90 18.63
CA HIS A 203 -6.04 -17.40 19.95
C HIS A 203 -6.30 -15.89 19.98
N GLU A 204 -5.44 -15.07 19.36
CA GLU A 204 -5.61 -13.60 19.43
C GLU A 204 -6.65 -13.10 18.39
N LYS A 205 -6.70 -13.73 17.21
CA LYS A 205 -7.60 -13.33 16.11
C LYS A 205 -8.84 -14.22 15.95
N GLY A 206 -8.90 -15.38 16.62
CA GLY A 206 -10.08 -16.23 16.63
C GLY A 206 -10.39 -16.90 15.29
N VAL A 207 -9.39 -17.15 14.45
CA VAL A 207 -9.59 -17.85 13.17
C VAL A 207 -9.94 -19.31 13.46
N VAL A 208 -11.12 -19.75 13.04
CA VAL A 208 -11.56 -21.14 13.23
C VAL A 208 -10.81 -22.06 12.26
N PRO A 209 -10.09 -23.09 12.74
CA PRO A 209 -9.34 -24.02 11.90
C PRO A 209 -10.25 -25.07 11.25
N ASP A 210 -9.93 -25.43 10.00
CA ASP A 210 -10.50 -26.59 9.34
C ASP A 210 -10.06 -27.90 10.00
N MET A 211 -10.82 -28.99 9.79
CA MET A 211 -10.47 -30.34 10.25
C MET A 211 -9.06 -30.76 9.83
N THR A 212 -8.63 -30.42 8.60
CA THR A 212 -7.27 -30.71 8.13
C THR A 212 -6.21 -29.92 8.91
N THR A 213 -6.52 -28.69 9.28
CA THR A 213 -5.60 -27.80 10.00
C THR A 213 -5.46 -28.25 11.45
N LEU A 214 -6.57 -28.66 12.09
CA LEU A 214 -6.57 -29.27 13.42
C LEU A 214 -5.72 -30.55 13.47
N GLN A 215 -5.84 -31.43 12.47
CA GLN A 215 -5.01 -32.64 12.37
C GLN A 215 -3.51 -32.33 12.26
N MET A 216 -3.13 -31.21 11.63
CA MET A 216 -1.73 -30.79 11.52
C MET A 216 -1.20 -30.05 12.76
N MET A 217 -2.10 -29.64 13.67
CA MET A 217 -1.77 -28.97 14.93
C MET A 217 -1.55 -29.95 16.10
N MET A 218 -2.15 -31.15 16.02
CA MET A 218 -1.94 -32.27 16.96
C MET A 218 -0.59 -32.95 16.73
#